data_AF-R1FWZ3-F1
#
_entry.id   AF-R1FWZ3-F1
#
_cell.length_a   1.000
_cell.length_b   1.000
_cell.length_c   1.000
_cell.angle_alpha   90.00
_cell.angle_beta   90.00
_cell.angle_gamma   90.00
#
_symmetry.space_group_name_H-M   'P 1'
#
loop_
_entity.id
_entity.type
_entity.pdbx_description
1 polymer ?
#
loop_
_entity_poly.entity_id
_entity_poly.type
_entity_poly.pdbx_seq_one_letter_code
_entity_poly.pdbx_strand_id
1 'polypeptide(L)'
;MELTIETTESELRSLRDWLAAEDELRSTRVNWKPAEQRPGEMGAVADVLVVALGAGGAGTVVANSIATWIKHRSRDLKLKITTKDRIVEIEAGNVQDPAEIVTAITRLLPPE
;
A
#
# COMPACT_ATOMS: atom_id res chain seq x y z
N MET A 1 1.74 13.67 -2.47
CA MET A 1 2.29 12.47 -3.15
C MET A 1 1.25 11.37 -3.07
N GLU A 2 1.19 10.45 -4.01
CA GLU A 2 0.19 9.36 -4.00
C GLU A 2 0.89 8.01 -4.04
N LEU A 3 0.43 7.09 -3.18
CA LEU A 3 0.79 5.67 -3.22
C LEU A 3 -0.41 4.91 -3.76
N THR A 4 -0.21 4.09 -4.77
CA THR A 4 -1.22 3.18 -5.30
C THR A 4 -0.88 1.77 -4.85
N ILE A 5 -1.81 1.10 -4.18
CA ILE A 5 -1.64 -0.25 -3.66
C ILE A 5 -2.58 -1.18 -4.42
N GLU A 6 -2.04 -2.26 -4.95
CA GLU A 6 -2.75 -3.22 -5.79
C GLU A 6 -2.63 -4.61 -5.14
N THR A 7 -3.76 -5.24 -4.85
CA THR A 7 -3.87 -6.62 -4.35
C THR A 7 -5.29 -7.15 -4.61
N THR A 8 -5.69 -8.23 -3.96
CA THR A 8 -7.07 -8.74 -4.06
C THR A 8 -8.08 -7.81 -3.39
N GLU A 9 -9.32 -7.78 -3.89
CA GLU A 9 -10.39 -6.92 -3.35
C GLU A 9 -10.58 -7.09 -1.83
N SER A 10 -10.62 -8.33 -1.34
CA SER A 10 -10.77 -8.62 0.09
C SER A 10 -9.66 -8.02 0.94
N GLU A 11 -8.42 -8.07 0.43
CA GLU A 11 -7.24 -7.55 1.13
C GLU A 11 -7.15 -6.03 1.02
N LEU A 12 -7.52 -5.43 -0.11
CA LEU A 12 -7.64 -3.97 -0.25
C LEU A 12 -8.67 -3.41 0.74
N ARG A 13 -9.81 -4.11 0.91
CA ARG A 13 -10.85 -3.69 1.85
C ARG A 13 -10.36 -3.77 3.29
N SER A 14 -9.70 -4.86 3.65
CA SER A 14 -9.08 -5.00 4.97
C SER A 14 -8.02 -3.93 5.22
N LEU A 15 -7.17 -3.63 4.23
CA LEU A 15 -6.14 -2.61 4.34
C LEU A 15 -6.74 -1.21 4.47
N ARG A 16 -7.74 -0.88 3.67
CA ARG A 16 -8.45 0.41 3.78
C ARG A 16 -9.04 0.59 5.17
N ASP A 17 -9.73 -0.42 5.68
CA ASP A 17 -10.37 -0.36 6.99
C ASP A 17 -9.32 -0.28 8.11
N TRP A 18 -8.15 -0.92 7.95
CA TRP A 18 -7.00 -0.78 8.84
C TRP A 18 -6.43 0.64 8.83
N LEU A 19 -6.13 1.20 7.66
CA LEU A 19 -5.60 2.57 7.54
C LEU A 19 -6.58 3.62 8.06
N ALA A 20 -7.90 3.37 7.94
CA ALA A 20 -8.93 4.25 8.48
C ALA A 20 -9.04 4.20 10.02
N ALA A 21 -8.57 3.12 10.65
CA ALA A 21 -8.54 2.97 12.10
C ALA A 21 -7.35 3.68 12.75
N GLU A 22 -6.30 3.98 11.98
CA GLU A 22 -5.08 4.66 12.45
C GLU A 22 -5.34 6.17 12.60
N ASP A 23 -5.29 6.68 13.84
CA ASP A 23 -5.65 8.08 14.14
C ASP A 23 -4.72 9.09 13.42
N GLU A 24 -3.42 8.76 13.32
CA GLU A 24 -2.42 9.54 12.59
C GLU A 24 -2.70 9.62 11.08
N LEU A 25 -3.39 8.62 10.52
CA LEU A 25 -3.76 8.56 9.11
C LEU A 25 -5.19 9.02 8.84
N ARG A 26 -5.95 9.43 9.87
CA ARG A 26 -7.32 9.93 9.71
C ARG A 26 -7.38 11.19 8.82
N SER A 27 -6.30 11.98 8.79
CA SER A 27 -6.17 13.15 7.91
C SER A 27 -5.70 12.79 6.49
N THR A 28 -5.24 11.56 6.29
CA THR A 28 -4.75 11.03 5.00
C THR A 28 -5.94 10.59 4.16
N ARG A 29 -6.01 11.08 2.91
CA ARG A 29 -7.11 10.70 2.01
C ARG A 29 -6.81 9.35 1.37
N VAL A 30 -7.60 8.35 1.73
CA VAL A 30 -7.58 7.01 1.12
C VAL A 30 -8.75 6.91 0.14
N ASN A 31 -8.46 6.59 -1.11
CA ASN A 31 -9.46 6.50 -2.17
C ASN A 31 -9.38 5.14 -2.88
N TRP A 32 -10.52 4.49 -3.06
CA TRP A 32 -10.60 3.24 -3.80
C TRP A 32 -10.87 3.54 -5.27
N LYS A 33 -10.08 2.96 -6.18
CA LYS A 33 -10.29 3.12 -7.63
C LYS A 33 -10.20 1.76 -8.31
N PRO A 34 -10.97 1.51 -9.38
CA PRO A 34 -10.66 0.38 -10.26
C PRO A 34 -9.27 0.59 -10.88
N ALA A 35 -8.43 -0.46 -10.98
CA ALA A 35 -7.17 -0.38 -11.70
C ALA A 35 -7.44 0.03 -13.14
N GLU A 36 -6.56 0.87 -13.67
CA GLU A 36 -6.61 1.25 -15.07
C GLU A 36 -6.28 0.00 -15.90
N GLN A 37 -7.28 -0.49 -16.65
CA GLN A 37 -7.15 -1.67 -17.48
C GLN A 37 -6.05 -1.42 -18.52
N ARG A 38 -4.92 -2.12 -18.40
CA ARG A 38 -3.90 -2.10 -19.46
C ARG A 38 -4.45 -2.91 -20.64
N PRO A 39 -4.47 -2.35 -21.87
CA PRO A 39 -4.97 -3.08 -23.02
C PRO A 39 -4.07 -4.30 -23.28
N GLY A 40 -4.59 -5.50 -22.97
CA GLY A 40 -3.86 -6.77 -23.13
C GLY A 40 -4.04 -7.75 -21.97
N GLU A 41 -4.42 -7.29 -20.77
CA GLU A 41 -4.77 -8.18 -19.66
C GLU A 41 -6.26 -8.52 -19.71
N MET A 42 -6.59 -9.62 -20.38
CA MET A 42 -7.91 -10.26 -20.24
C MET A 42 -7.98 -10.96 -18.88
N GLY A 43 -8.52 -10.29 -17.87
CA GLY A 43 -8.96 -10.94 -16.64
C GLY A 43 -8.64 -10.17 -15.37
N ALA A 44 -9.70 -9.95 -14.59
CA ALA A 44 -9.77 -9.25 -13.32
C ALA A 44 -9.54 -7.73 -13.43
N VAL A 45 -10.64 -7.00 -13.23
CA VAL A 45 -10.58 -5.61 -12.78
C VAL A 45 -9.93 -5.66 -11.40
N ALA A 46 -8.60 -5.60 -11.33
CA ALA A 46 -7.95 -5.45 -10.04
C ALA A 46 -8.38 -4.09 -9.50
N ASP A 47 -8.90 -4.01 -8.28
CA ASP A 47 -9.08 -2.72 -7.65
C ASP A 47 -7.72 -2.21 -7.13
N VAL A 48 -7.63 -0.91 -6.90
CA VAL A 48 -6.45 -0.27 -6.31
C VAL A 48 -6.86 0.68 -5.20
N LEU A 49 -6.02 0.77 -4.18
CA LEU A 49 -6.16 1.72 -3.09
C LEU A 49 -5.15 2.85 -3.28
N VAL A 50 -5.63 4.06 -3.50
CA VAL A 50 -4.81 5.26 -3.67
C VAL A 50 -4.77 6.03 -2.35
N VAL A 51 -3.58 6.20 -1.80
CA VAL A 51 -3.33 6.92 -0.53
C VAL A 51 -2.60 8.22 -0.84
N ALA A 52 -3.25 9.35 -0.60
CA ALA A 52 -2.66 10.67 -0.80
C ALA A 52 -1.87 11.09 0.45
N LEU A 53 -0.54 10.99 0.36
CA LEU A 53 0.40 11.47 1.36
C LEU A 53 0.52 13.00 1.29
N GLY A 54 0.16 13.67 2.39
CA GLY A 54 0.42 15.09 2.59
C GLY A 54 1.91 15.39 2.82
N ALA A 55 2.28 16.67 2.73
CA ALA A 55 3.61 17.13 3.14
C ALA A 55 3.73 17.03 4.68
N GLY A 56 4.76 16.35 5.19
CA GLY A 56 5.04 16.26 6.64
C GLY A 56 5.02 14.84 7.24
N GLY A 57 5.77 13.88 6.67
CA GLY A 57 6.03 12.59 7.33
C GLY A 57 4.92 11.54 7.28
N ALA A 58 3.74 11.85 6.72
CA ALA A 58 2.62 10.90 6.60
C ALA A 58 2.99 9.60 5.86
N GLY A 59 3.97 9.65 4.95
CA GLY A 59 4.42 8.46 4.23
C GLY A 59 5.10 7.41 5.11
N THR A 60 5.84 7.82 6.15
CA THR A 60 6.47 6.89 7.10
C THR A 60 5.43 6.23 7.99
N VAL A 61 4.42 6.98 8.42
CA VAL A 61 3.29 6.42 9.19
C VAL A 61 2.54 5.40 8.35
N VAL A 62 2.20 5.71 7.10
CA VAL A 62 1.55 4.76 6.18
C VAL A 62 2.42 3.51 5.98
N ALA A 63 3.72 3.67 5.80
CA ALA A 63 4.65 2.55 5.65
C ALA A 63 4.65 1.62 6.88
N ASN A 64 4.68 2.20 8.09
CA ASN A 64 4.58 1.46 9.33
C ASN A 64 3.23 0.73 9.47
N SER A 65 2.11 1.43 9.26
CA SER A 65 0.78 0.83 9.38
C SER A 65 0.58 -0.32 8.39
N ILE A 66 1.08 -0.19 7.14
CA ILE A 66 1.08 -1.28 6.14
C ILE A 66 1.92 -2.46 6.61
N ALA A 67 3.14 -2.22 7.10
CA ALA A 67 4.01 -3.29 7.59
C ALA A 67 3.38 -4.05 8.77
N THR A 68 2.74 -3.33 9.70
CA THR A 68 1.99 -3.93 10.81
C THR A 68 0.79 -4.74 10.30
N TRP A 69 0.01 -4.21 9.36
CA TRP A 69 -1.13 -4.92 8.77
C TRP A 69 -0.70 -6.23 8.09
N ILE A 70 0.38 -6.20 7.29
CA ILE A 70 0.93 -7.39 6.61
C ILE A 70 1.36 -8.45 7.62
N LYS A 71 1.95 -8.04 8.75
CA LYS A 71 2.33 -8.95 9.84
C LYS A 71 1.15 -9.70 10.45
N HIS A 72 -0.04 -9.09 10.44
CA HIS A 72 -1.28 -9.71 10.91
C HIS A 72 -1.99 -10.54 9.82
N ARG A 73 -1.40 -10.66 8.62
CA ARG A 73 -1.97 -11.40 7.49
C ARG A 73 -1.23 -12.70 7.13
N SER A 74 -1.87 -13.47 6.26
CA SER A 74 -1.35 -14.74 5.75
C SER A 74 -0.08 -14.55 4.93
N ARG A 75 0.82 -15.53 4.99
CA ARG A 75 2.09 -15.53 4.24
C ARG A 75 1.91 -15.54 2.71
N ASP A 76 0.76 -15.99 2.22
CA ASP A 76 0.45 -15.98 0.78
C ASP A 76 0.00 -14.61 0.24
N LEU A 77 -0.03 -13.56 1.07
CA LEU A 77 -0.40 -12.22 0.64
C LEU A 77 0.66 -11.61 -0.28
N LYS A 78 0.23 -11.13 -1.45
CA LYS A 78 1.03 -10.32 -2.38
C LYS A 78 0.39 -8.96 -2.56
N LEU A 79 1.20 -7.92 -2.47
CA LEU A 79 0.78 -6.53 -2.68
C LEU A 79 1.81 -5.77 -3.49
N LYS A 80 1.33 -4.95 -4.39
CA LYS A 80 2.15 -4.10 -5.24
C LYS A 80 1.91 -2.65 -4.88
N ILE A 81 2.99 -1.93 -4.60
CA ILE A 81 2.96 -0.53 -4.21
C ILE A 81 3.63 0.26 -5.32
N THR A 82 2.85 1.10 -5.96
CA THR A 82 3.26 1.97 -7.06
C THR A 82 3.25 3.41 -6.60
N THR A 83 4.31 4.13 -6.94
CA THR A 83 4.44 5.58 -6.74
C THR A 83 4.63 6.25 -8.10
N LYS A 84 4.74 7.58 -8.13
CA LYS A 84 4.94 8.33 -9.38
C LYS A 84 6.21 7.90 -10.13
N ASP A 85 7.26 7.51 -9.41
CA ASP A 85 8.60 7.26 -9.98
C ASP A 85 9.06 5.80 -9.86
N ARG A 86 8.48 5.03 -8.92
CA ARG A 86 8.97 3.70 -8.55
C ARG A 86 7.83 2.74 -8.20
N ILE A 87 8.08 1.45 -8.42
CA ILE A 87 7.18 0.35 -8.09
C ILE A 87 7.94 -0.64 -7.21
N VAL A 88 7.27 -1.17 -6.20
CA VAL A 88 7.78 -2.22 -5.31
C VAL A 88 6.70 -3.28 -5.14
N GLU A 89 7.09 -4.54 -5.26
CA GLU A 89 6.23 -5.69 -5.00
C GLU A 89 6.66 -6.32 -3.68
N ILE A 90 5.68 -6.59 -2.82
CA ILE A 90 5.90 -7.12 -1.48
C ILE A 90 5.09 -8.40 -1.35
N GLU A 91 5.76 -9.47 -0.95
CA GLU A 91 5.14 -10.77 -0.68
C GLU A 91 5.32 -11.06 0.82
N ALA A 92 4.22 -11.15 1.56
CA ALA A 92 4.23 -11.32 3.01
C ALA A 92 5.04 -12.55 3.45
N GLY A 93 5.03 -13.63 2.65
CA GLY A 93 5.78 -14.85 2.91
C GLY A 93 7.29 -14.72 2.68
N ASN A 94 7.73 -13.71 1.93
CA ASN A 94 9.14 -13.42 1.70
C ASN A 94 9.70 -12.39 2.70
N VAL A 95 8.83 -11.64 3.36
CA VAL A 95 9.22 -10.67 4.39
C VAL A 95 9.55 -11.40 5.69
N GLN A 96 10.81 -11.32 6.12
CA GLN A 96 11.25 -11.86 7.41
C GLN A 96 11.09 -10.81 8.54
N ASP A 97 11.42 -9.55 8.24
CA ASP A 97 11.27 -8.43 9.18
C ASP A 97 10.31 -7.37 8.62
N PRO A 98 9.25 -6.97 9.35
CA PRO A 98 8.39 -5.86 8.94
C PRO A 98 9.15 -4.54 8.69
N ALA A 99 10.33 -4.34 9.30
CA ALA A 99 11.16 -3.16 9.03
C ALA A 99 11.64 -3.08 7.56
N GLU A 100 11.73 -4.20 6.85
CA GLU A 100 12.07 -4.24 5.43
C GLU A 100 10.97 -3.60 4.58
N ILE A 101 9.70 -3.83 4.93
CA ILE A 101 8.54 -3.24 4.26
C ILE A 101 8.59 -1.72 4.45
N VAL A 102 8.81 -1.27 5.69
CA VAL A 102 8.89 0.16 6.00
C VAL A 102 10.01 0.82 5.21
N THR A 103 11.19 0.18 5.17
CA THR A 103 12.35 0.66 4.42
C THR A 103 12.09 0.67 2.92
N ALA A 104 11.42 -0.35 2.38
CA ALA A 104 11.08 -0.42 0.96
C ALA A 104 10.12 0.72 0.58
N ILE A 105 9.05 0.94 1.36
CA ILE A 105 8.07 2.00 1.09
C ILE A 105 8.69 3.39 1.27
N THR A 106 9.44 3.62 2.36
CA THR A 106 10.13 4.90 2.60
C THR A 106 11.17 5.23 1.52
N ARG A 107 11.84 4.22 0.94
CA ARG A 107 12.71 4.43 -0.24
C ARG A 107 11.95 4.83 -1.51
N LEU A 108 10.65 4.56 -1.59
CA LEU A 108 9.82 5.07 -2.68
C LEU A 108 9.47 6.55 -2.46
N LEU A 109 9.52 7.02 -1.21
CA LEU A 109 9.30 8.42 -0.88
C LEU A 109 10.58 9.22 -1.15
N PRO A 110 10.47 10.45 -1.69
CA PRO A 110 11.60 11.34 -1.75
C PRO A 110 12.11 11.63 -0.32
N PRO A 111 13.43 11.78 -0.12
CA PRO A 111 13.94 12.30 1.14
C PRO A 111 13.36 13.70 1.35
N GLU A 112 12.82 13.93 2.54
CA GLU A 112 12.30 15.22 3.01
C GLU A 112 13.37 16.32 3.07
#